data_AF-A0A925MSV2-F1
#
_entry.id   AF-A0A925MSV2-F1
#
_cell.length_a   1.000
_cell.length_b   1.000
_cell.length_c   1.000
_cell.angle_alpha   90.00
_cell.angle_beta   90.00
_cell.angle_gamma   90.00
#
_symmetry.space_group_name_H-M   'P 1'
#
loop_
_entity.id
_entity.type
_entity.pdbx_description
1 polymer ?
#
loop_
_entity_poly.entity_id
_entity_poly.type
_entity_poly.pdbx_seq_one_letter_code
_entity_poly.pdbx_strand_id
1 'polypeptide(L)' 'MSNRLYRLMLAHQRIDETLRREQRRRGVSPFVLMRLKKMRLRVKDLIHRQRRAPQTS' A
#
# COMPACT_ATOMS: atom_id res chain seq x y z
N MET A 1 -1.07 15.35 11.51
CA MET A 1 -1.22 14.29 10.47
C MET A 1 -2.54 14.50 9.77
N SER A 2 -2.57 14.62 8.44
CA SER A 2 -3.85 14.76 7.73
C SER A 2 -4.62 13.44 7.71
N ASN A 3 -5.95 13.50 7.82
CA ASN A 3 -6.83 12.31 7.74
C ASN A 3 -6.57 11.49 6.47
N ARG A 4 -6.18 12.15 5.38
CA ARG A 4 -5.82 11.52 4.11
C ARG A 4 -4.54 10.69 4.22
N LEU A 5 -3.48 11.21 4.85
CA LEU A 5 -2.24 10.49 5.05
C LEU A 5 -2.43 9.28 5.97
N TYR A 6 -3.21 9.43 7.04
CA TYR A 6 -3.57 8.33 7.94
C TYR A 6 -4.26 7.18 7.20
N ARG A 7 -5.27 7.48 6.37
CA ARG A 7 -5.97 6.48 5.55
C ARG A 7 -5.04 5.78 4.56
N LEU A 8 -4.10 6.50 3.95
CA LEU A 8 -3.09 5.91 3.05
C LEU A 8 -2.15 4.97 3.80
N MET A 9 -1.72 5.32 5.01
CA MET A 9 -0.88 4.46 5.85
C MET A 9 -1.62 3.19 6.26
N LEU A 10 -2.89 3.27 6.66
CA LEU A 10 -3.71 2.10 6.95
C LEU A 10 -3.88 1.18 5.73
N ALA A 11 -4.15 1.77 4.56
CA ALA A 11 -4.24 1.01 3.31
C ALA A 11 -2.92 0.29 2.99
N HIS A 12 -1.79 0.97 3.18
CA HIS A 12 -0.46 0.38 3.01
C HIS A 12 -0.25 -0.83 3.91
N GLN A 13 -0.56 -0.70 5.21
CA GLN A 13 -0.42 -1.79 6.18
C GLN A 13 -1.28 -3.01 5.83
N ARG A 14 -2.55 -2.78 5.44
CA ARG A 14 -3.46 -3.87 5.03
C ARG A 14 -2.94 -4.63 3.81
N ILE A 15 -2.41 -3.93 2.80
CA ILE A 15 -1.85 -4.58 1.60
C ILE A 15 -0.61 -5.41 1.97
N ASP A 16 0.26 -4.90 2.84
CA ASP A 16 1.45 -5.64 3.30
C ASP A 16 1.09 -6.88 4.11
N GLU A 17 0.05 -6.81 4.93
CA GLU A 17 -0.45 -7.97 5.65
C GLU A 17 -1.02 -9.03 4.70
N THR A 18 -1.86 -8.63 3.75
CA THR A 18 -2.40 -9.54 2.73
C THR A 18 -1.28 -10.17 1.91
N LEU A 19 -0.27 -9.39 1.51
CA LEU A 19 0.89 -9.92 0.79
C LEU A 19 1.64 -10.98 1.60
N ARG A 20 1.88 -10.74 2.90
CA ARG A 20 2.52 -11.72 3.79
C ARG A 20 1.69 -12.98 3.97
N ARG A 21 0.36 -12.85 4.07
CA ARG A 21 -0.56 -13.99 4.18
C ARG A 21 -0.54 -14.84 2.90
N GLU A 22 -0.66 -14.21 1.73
CA GLU A 22 -0.64 -14.89 0.44
C GLU A 22 0.73 -15.53 0.14
N GLN A 23 1.84 -14.87 0.49
CA GLN A 23 3.19 -15.47 0.33
C GLN A 23 3.39 -16.74 1.16
N ARG A 24 2.71 -16.87 2.29
CA ARG A 24 2.78 -18.07 3.15
C ARG A 24 1.87 -19.20 2.68
N ARG A 25 0.94 -18.95 1.75
CA ARG A 25 0.05 -19.98 1.20
C ARG A 25 0.78 -20.82 0.15
N ARG A 26 0.62 -22.14 0.23
CA ARG A 26 1.07 -23.06 -0.84
C ARG A 26 0.16 -22.89 -2.06
N GLY A 27 0.75 -22.80 -3.25
CA GLY A 27 0.01 -22.71 -4.51
C GLY A 27 -0.52 -21.31 -4.86
N VAL A 28 -0.01 -20.24 -4.25
CA VAL A 28 -0.44 -18.88 -4.61
C VAL A 28 -0.01 -18.51 -6.02
N SER A 29 -0.95 -17.97 -6.78
CA SER A 29 -0.69 -17.49 -8.14
C SER A 29 0.28 -16.31 -8.14
N PRO A 30 1.34 -16.32 -8.97
CA PRO A 30 2.26 -15.19 -9.12
C PRO A 30 1.55 -13.87 -9.48
N PHE A 31 0.43 -13.96 -10.20
CA PHE A 31 -0.37 -12.78 -10.58
C PHE A 31 -1.02 -12.10 -9.38
N VAL A 32 -1.46 -12.86 -8.37
CA VAL A 32 -2.03 -12.31 -7.13
C VAL A 32 -0.96 -11.53 -6.36
N LEU A 33 0.24 -12.12 -6.21
CA LEU A 33 1.37 -11.44 -5.57
C LEU A 33 1.81 -10.19 -6.33
N MET A 34 1.85 -10.25 -7.66
CA MET A 34 2.19 -9.12 -8.51
C MET A 34 1.17 -7.98 -8.38
N ARG A 35 -0.13 -8.30 -8.35
CA ARG A 35 -1.20 -7.32 -8.14
C ARG A 35 -1.07 -6.64 -6.78
N LEU A 36 -0.83 -7.42 -5.72
CA LEU A 36 -0.64 -6.89 -4.36
C LEU A 36 0.60 -5.98 -4.28
N LYS A 37 1.72 -6.38 -4.89
CA LYS A 37 2.93 -5.54 -4.98
C LYS A 37 2.69 -4.24 -5.74
N LYS A 38 1.97 -4.27 -6.88
CA LYS A 38 1.58 -3.06 -7.61
C LYS A 38 0.69 -2.13 -6.78
N MET A 39 -0.27 -2.69 -6.06
CA MET A 39 -1.13 -1.90 -5.17
C MET A 39 -0.32 -1.24 -4.05
N ARG A 40 0.61 -1.96 -3.44
CA ARG A 40 1.53 -1.39 -2.42
C ARG A 40 2.35 -0.24 -3.00
N LEU A 41 2.94 -0.42 -4.18
CA LEU A 41 3.75 0.60 -4.85
C LEU A 41 2.92 1.87 -5.09
N ARG A 42 1.71 1.74 -5.63
CA ARG A 42 0.81 2.88 -5.86
C ARG A 42 0.49 3.63 -4.57
N VAL A 43 0.23 2.94 -3.46
CA VAL A 43 -0.03 3.60 -2.17
C VAL A 43 1.22 4.32 -1.66
N LYS A 44 2.40 3.70 -1.80
CA LYS A 44 3.68 4.33 -1.45
C LYS A 44 3.89 5.63 -2.24
N ASP A 45 3.61 5.62 -3.53
CA ASP A 45 3.73 6.79 -4.40
C ASP A 45 2.75 7.90 -4.01
N LEU A 46 1.51 7.54 -3.64
CA LEU A 46 0.53 8.50 -3.14
C LEU A 46 0.96 9.13 -1.80
N ILE A 47 1.55 8.34 -0.89
CA ILE A 47 2.13 8.85 0.35
C ILE A 47 3.26 9.83 0.05
N HIS A 48 4.19 9.47 -0.85
CA HIS A 48 5.29 10.35 -1.25
C HIS A 48 4.79 11.65 -1.89
N ARG A 49 3.78 11.58 -2.76
CA ARG A 49 3.13 12.77 -3.34
C ARG A 49 2.49 13.64 -2.27
N GLN A 50 1.77 13.05 -1.32
CA GLN A 50 1.13 13.80 -0.24
C GLN A 50 2.15 14.47 0.71
N ARG A 51 3.33 13.86 0.90
CA ARG A 51 4.43 14.45 1.68
C ARG A 51 5.17 15.56 0.94
N ARG A 52 5.19 15.53 -0.40
CA ARG A 52 5.83 16.54 -1.25
C ARG A 52 4.90 17.69 -1.63
N ALA A 53 3.59 17.48 -1.59
CA ALA A 53 2.63 18.56 -1.79
C ALA A 53 2.75 19.54 -0.61
N PRO A 54 2.88 20.86 -0.87
CA PRO A 54 2.83 21.85 0.20
C PRO A 54 1.52 21.69 0.94
N GLN A 55 1.61 21.70 2.27
CA GLN A 55 0.45 21.64 3.15
C GLN A 55 -0.24 23.01 3.09
N THR A 56 -0.92 23.33 1.99
CA THR A 56 -1.87 24.44 1.95
C THR A 56 -3.06 24.02 2.81
N SER A 57 -3.00 24.41 4.07
CA SER A 57 -4.15 24.50 4.98
C SER A 57 -4.71 25.92 4.92
#